data_AF-A0A923TBF5-F1
#
_entry.id   AF-A0A923TBF5-F1
#
_cell.length_a   1.000
_cell.length_b   1.000
_cell.length_c   1.000
_cell.angle_alpha   90.00
_cell.angle_beta   90.00
_cell.angle_gamma   90.00
#
_symmetry.space_group_name_H-M   'P 1'
#
loop_
_entity.id
_entity.type
_entity.pdbx_description
1 polymer ?
#
loop_
_entity_poly.entity_id
_entity_poly.type
_entity_poly.pdbx_seq_one_letter_code
_entity_poly.pdbx_strand_id
1 'polypeptide(L)'
;MRSKFRLELDVVLDSEAAPNVIEAARRHYVAEGALATVDRNGAARTLSADEFIDEIEDALMELLERNPLFPNANVEIERVACRSAESPEPGPPDGTESEMSGTVVSAEGENLLDDAETEDDLDEFETGLYL
;
A
#
# COMPACT_ATOMS: atom_id res chain seq x y z
N MET A 1 -21.06 -22.36 -13.35
CA MET A 1 -19.64 -21.93 -13.20
C MET A 1 -19.65 -20.56 -12.51
N ARG A 2 -18.72 -20.32 -11.58
CA ARG A 2 -18.53 -18.99 -10.96
C ARG A 2 -17.18 -18.44 -11.43
N SER A 3 -17.14 -17.14 -11.69
CA SER A 3 -15.91 -16.42 -12.04
C SER A 3 -15.49 -15.58 -10.84
N LYS A 4 -14.21 -15.57 -10.53
CA LYS A 4 -13.64 -14.77 -9.44
C LYS A 4 -12.92 -13.56 -10.02
N PHE A 5 -13.21 -12.39 -9.48
CA PHE A 5 -12.58 -11.13 -9.85
C PHE A 5 -11.99 -10.48 -8.60
N ARG A 6 -10.92 -9.71 -8.77
CA ARG A 6 -10.34 -8.86 -7.73
C ARG A 6 -10.49 -7.41 -8.20
N LEU A 7 -11.06 -6.59 -7.33
CA LEU A 7 -11.19 -5.15 -7.54
C LEU A 7 -10.16 -4.45 -6.66
N GLU A 8 -9.48 -3.46 -7.22
CA GLU A 8 -8.55 -2.59 -6.49
C GLU A 8 -9.06 -1.15 -6.64
N LEU A 9 -9.09 -0.43 -5.52
CA LEU A 9 -9.65 0.91 -5.43
C LEU A 9 -8.65 1.79 -4.69
N ASP A 10 -8.20 2.86 -5.35
CA ASP A 10 -7.46 3.93 -4.71
C ASP A 10 -8.45 4.96 -4.16
N VAL A 11 -8.35 5.23 -2.86
CA VAL A 11 -9.18 6.22 -2.16
C VAL A 11 -8.29 7.37 -1.74
N VAL A 12 -8.59 8.57 -2.25
CA VAL A 12 -7.89 9.80 -1.88
C VAL A 12 -8.80 10.60 -0.95
N LEU A 13 -8.28 10.94 0.21
CA LEU A 13 -8.98 11.67 1.25
C LEU A 13 -8.14 12.84 1.70
N ASP A 14 -8.78 14.01 1.83
CA ASP A 14 -8.19 15.11 2.56
C ASP A 14 -8.10 14.74 4.05
N SER A 15 -6.97 15.05 4.69
CA SER A 15 -6.74 14.74 6.10
C SER A 15 -7.80 15.37 7.01
N GLU A 16 -8.34 16.53 6.64
CA GLU A 16 -9.43 17.20 7.35
C GLU A 16 -10.77 16.46 7.26
N ALA A 17 -10.95 15.59 6.26
CA ALA A 17 -12.17 14.82 6.06
C ALA A 17 -12.18 13.48 6.83
N ALA A 18 -11.03 12.99 7.28
CA ALA A 18 -10.93 11.69 7.96
C ALA A 18 -11.87 11.54 9.18
N PRO A 19 -12.04 12.54 10.07
CA PRO A 19 -12.99 12.44 11.17
C PRO A 19 -14.44 12.25 10.69
N ASN A 20 -14.82 12.94 9.61
CA ASN A 20 -16.18 12.86 9.06
C ASN A 20 -16.47 11.47 8.48
N VAL A 21 -15.47 10.82 7.86
CA VAL A 21 -15.59 9.47 7.31
C VAL A 21 -15.81 8.45 8.43
N ILE A 22 -15.02 8.55 9.50
CA ILE A 22 -15.16 7.69 10.68
C ILE A 22 -16.54 7.87 11.31
N GLU A 23 -16.99 9.10 11.53
CA GLU A 23 -18.33 9.37 12.07
C GLU A 23 -19.45 8.83 11.18
N ALA A 24 -19.31 8.96 9.85
CA ALA A 24 -20.29 8.42 8.90
C ALA A 24 -20.38 6.89 9.02
N ALA A 25 -19.24 6.20 9.04
CA ALA A 25 -19.19 4.75 9.18
C ALA A 25 -19.82 4.29 10.52
N ARG A 26 -19.47 4.96 11.64
CA ARG A 26 -20.05 4.68 12.97
C ARG A 26 -21.56 4.87 12.99
N ARG A 27 -22.07 5.90 12.33
CA ARG A 27 -23.53 6.15 12.23
C ARG A 27 -24.24 5.02 11.49
N HIS A 28 -23.67 4.54 10.39
CA HIS A 28 -24.21 3.41 9.65
C HIS A 28 -24.20 2.12 10.49
N TYR A 29 -23.12 1.88 11.22
CA TYR A 29 -23.01 0.73 12.12
C TYR A 29 -24.12 0.70 13.18
N VAL A 30 -24.38 1.83 13.82
CA VAL A 30 -25.44 1.94 14.84
C VAL A 30 -26.82 1.74 14.23
N ALA A 31 -27.05 2.25 13.02
CA ALA A 31 -28.36 2.19 12.36
C ALA A 31 -28.80 0.75 12.00
N GLU A 32 -27.86 -0.14 11.66
CA GLU A 32 -28.17 -1.52 11.26
C GLU A 32 -28.18 -2.53 12.42
N GLY A 33 -27.71 -2.11 13.60
CA GLY A 33 -27.65 -2.93 14.79
C GLY A 33 -26.23 -3.42 15.04
N ALA A 34 -25.74 -3.13 16.24
CA ALA A 34 -24.38 -3.45 16.62
C ALA A 34 -24.15 -4.98 16.69
N LEU A 35 -22.93 -5.38 16.31
CA LEU A 35 -22.53 -6.79 16.26
C LEU A 35 -22.50 -7.39 17.67
N ALA A 36 -23.19 -8.51 17.83
CA ALA A 36 -23.02 -9.36 18.99
C ALA A 36 -21.68 -10.11 18.89
N THR A 37 -20.86 -9.95 19.90
CA THR A 37 -19.57 -10.63 20.06
C THR A 37 -19.50 -11.30 21.44
N VAL A 38 -18.38 -11.96 21.72
CA VAL A 38 -18.13 -12.63 22.99
C VAL A 38 -16.94 -11.96 23.67
N ASP A 39 -17.05 -11.68 24.96
CA ASP A 39 -15.97 -11.12 25.75
C ASP A 39 -14.90 -12.17 26.09
N ARG A 40 -13.80 -11.75 26.76
CA ARG A 40 -12.71 -12.64 27.17
C ARG A 40 -13.14 -13.72 28.18
N ASN A 41 -14.29 -13.54 28.83
CA ASN A 41 -14.85 -14.46 29.81
C ASN A 41 -15.95 -15.35 29.21
N GLY A 42 -16.19 -15.28 27.90
CA GLY A 42 -17.21 -16.07 27.23
C GLY A 42 -18.63 -15.48 27.31
N ALA A 43 -18.80 -14.27 27.85
CA ALA A 43 -20.10 -13.63 27.95
C ALA A 43 -20.46 -12.91 26.64
N ALA A 44 -21.72 -13.01 26.23
CA ALA A 44 -22.23 -12.24 25.11
C ALA A 44 -22.14 -10.74 25.43
N ARG A 45 -21.51 -9.98 24.55
CA ARG A 45 -21.45 -8.53 24.61
C ARG A 45 -21.72 -7.93 23.24
N THR A 46 -22.18 -6.70 23.21
CA THR A 46 -22.30 -5.94 21.97
C THR A 46 -21.04 -5.09 21.80
N LEU A 47 -20.46 -5.11 20.60
CA LEU A 47 -19.33 -4.26 20.27
C LEU A 47 -19.84 -2.84 20.00
N SER A 48 -19.25 -1.82 20.63
CA SER A 48 -19.63 -0.44 20.34
C SER A 48 -19.07 0.02 18.98
N ALA A 49 -19.65 1.07 18.41
CA ALA A 49 -19.19 1.62 17.14
C ALA A 49 -17.74 2.15 17.22
N ASP A 50 -17.36 2.72 18.37
CA ASP A 50 -16.00 3.23 18.59
C ASP A 50 -14.98 2.09 18.75
N GLU A 51 -15.39 0.94 19.30
CA GLU A 51 -14.53 -0.25 19.37
C GLU A 51 -14.43 -1.01 18.04
N PHE A 52 -15.44 -0.88 17.17
CA PHE A 52 -15.46 -1.56 15.88
C PHE A 52 -14.78 -0.74 14.78
N ILE A 53 -14.90 0.58 14.85
CA ILE A 53 -14.39 1.52 13.85
C ILE A 53 -13.49 2.51 14.58
N ASP A 54 -12.22 2.14 14.72
CA ASP A 54 -11.23 2.97 15.41
C ASP A 54 -10.48 3.83 14.40
N GLU A 55 -9.99 3.20 13.33
CA GLU A 55 -9.13 3.84 12.32
C GLU A 55 -9.89 4.17 11.02
N ILE A 56 -9.24 4.94 10.15
CA ILE A 56 -9.84 5.34 8.87
C ILE A 56 -10.01 4.14 7.93
N GLU A 57 -9.11 3.16 8.01
CA GLU A 57 -9.18 1.90 7.28
C GLU A 57 -10.44 1.11 7.64
N ASP A 58 -10.76 1.01 8.92
CA ASP A 58 -11.99 0.33 9.40
C ASP A 58 -13.24 1.03 8.85
N ALA A 59 -13.24 2.37 8.90
CA ALA A 59 -14.35 3.17 8.39
C ALA A 59 -14.54 2.97 6.88
N LEU A 60 -13.46 2.93 6.11
CA LEU A 60 -13.51 2.71 4.66
C LEU A 60 -13.99 1.31 4.31
N MET A 61 -13.53 0.28 5.03
CA MET A 61 -14.00 -1.08 4.83
C MET A 61 -15.50 -1.21 5.11
N GLU A 62 -15.96 -0.65 6.23
CA GLU A 62 -17.37 -0.66 6.61
C GLU A 62 -18.26 0.03 5.56
N LEU A 63 -17.82 1.18 5.03
CA LEU A 63 -18.55 1.89 3.98
C LEU A 63 -18.54 1.13 2.65
N LEU A 64 -17.46 0.41 2.33
CA LEU A 64 -17.35 -0.35 1.09
C LEU A 64 -18.22 -1.61 1.11
N GLU A 65 -18.23 -2.35 2.23
CA GLU A 65 -19.10 -3.54 2.39
C GLU A 65 -20.58 -3.18 2.26
N ARG A 66 -20.95 -1.97 2.70
CA ARG A 66 -22.31 -1.43 2.56
C ARG A 66 -22.60 -0.74 1.24
N ASN A 67 -21.67 -0.76 0.28
CA ASN A 67 -21.90 -0.11 -1.00
C ASN A 67 -23.08 -0.79 -1.73
N PRO A 68 -24.17 -0.06 -2.03
CA PRO A 68 -25.39 -0.65 -2.58
C PRO A 68 -25.21 -1.23 -3.99
N LEU A 69 -24.09 -0.94 -4.67
CA LEU A 69 -23.84 -1.42 -6.02
C LEU A 69 -23.62 -2.95 -6.07
N PHE A 70 -23.03 -3.56 -5.05
CA PHE A 70 -22.72 -5.00 -5.09
C PHE A 70 -23.93 -5.90 -4.83
N PRO A 71 -24.73 -5.69 -3.76
CA PRO A 71 -25.90 -6.53 -3.49
C PRO A 71 -26.94 -6.46 -4.62
N ASN A 72 -27.16 -5.28 -5.20
CA ASN A 72 -28.12 -5.08 -6.29
C ASN A 72 -27.68 -5.73 -7.61
N ALA A 73 -26.38 -5.96 -7.79
CA ALA A 73 -25.83 -6.64 -8.96
C ALA A 73 -25.69 -8.17 -8.76
N ASN A 74 -26.17 -8.71 -7.62
CA ASN A 74 -25.99 -10.10 -7.25
C ASN A 74 -24.52 -10.53 -7.21
N VAL A 75 -23.65 -9.60 -6.76
CA VAL A 75 -22.21 -9.82 -6.56
C VAL A 75 -21.97 -10.15 -5.09
N GLU A 76 -21.32 -11.29 -4.85
CA GLU A 76 -20.91 -11.73 -3.52
C GLU A 76 -19.47 -11.26 -3.24
N ILE A 77 -19.27 -10.52 -2.15
CA ILE A 77 -17.93 -10.10 -1.73
C ILE A 77 -17.35 -11.20 -0.83
N GLU A 78 -16.34 -11.91 -1.33
CA GLU A 78 -15.66 -12.96 -0.56
C GLU A 78 -14.66 -12.40 0.47
N ARG A 79 -14.05 -11.24 0.18
CA ARG A 79 -13.03 -10.63 1.02
C ARG A 79 -12.90 -9.14 0.72
N VAL A 80 -12.79 -8.35 1.78
CA VAL A 80 -12.38 -6.94 1.73
C VAL A 80 -11.04 -6.78 2.48
N ALA A 81 -10.19 -5.88 2.01
CA ALA A 81 -8.99 -5.47 2.71
C ALA A 81 -8.66 -4.03 2.33
N CYS A 82 -8.34 -3.20 3.33
CA CYS A 82 -7.80 -1.87 3.14
C CYS A 82 -6.33 -1.86 3.60
N ARG A 83 -5.49 -1.08 2.92
CA ARG A 83 -4.09 -0.86 3.30
C ARG A 83 -3.75 0.59 3.02
N SER A 84 -3.09 1.24 3.97
CA SER A 84 -2.47 2.53 3.74
C SER A 84 -1.36 2.38 2.69
N ALA A 85 -1.41 3.22 1.66
CA ALA A 85 -0.29 3.36 0.74
C ALA A 85 0.81 4.14 1.47
N GLU A 86 1.92 3.49 1.80
CA GLU A 86 3.12 4.22 2.21
C GLU A 86 3.47 5.21 1.09
N SER A 87 3.50 6.50 1.42
CA SER A 87 4.00 7.50 0.48
C SER A 87 5.41 7.09 0.08
N PRO A 88 5.76 7.10 -1.22
CA PRO A 88 7.14 6.85 -1.62
C PRO A 88 7.99 7.91 -0.92
N GLU A 89 8.80 7.48 0.06
CA GLU A 89 9.80 8.37 0.64
C GLU A 89 10.63 8.92 -0.52
N PRO A 90 10.83 10.25 -0.61
CA PRO A 90 11.77 10.79 -1.56
C PRO A 90 13.14 10.25 -1.15
N GLY A 91 13.57 9.17 -1.81
CA GLY A 91 14.93 8.68 -1.71
C GLY A 91 15.89 9.87 -1.91
N PRO A 92 17.03 9.90 -1.20
CA PRO A 92 17.99 10.98 -1.39
C PRO A 92 18.29 11.08 -2.89
N PRO A 93 18.42 12.30 -3.44
CA PRO A 93 18.81 12.45 -4.84
C PRO A 93 20.14 11.71 -5.00
N ASP A 94 20.09 10.58 -5.71
CA ASP A 94 21.27 9.84 -6.09
C ASP A 94 21.99 10.71 -7.12
N GLY A 95 22.81 11.62 -6.58
CA GLY A 95 23.62 12.57 -7.31
C GLY A 95 24.68 11.81 -8.09
N THR A 96 24.30 11.38 -9.29
CA THR A 96 25.21 10.87 -10.30
C THR A 96 25.50 11.96 -11.33
N GLU A 97 26.53 12.76 -11.06
CA GLU A 97 27.42 13.37 -12.06
C GLU A 97 28.70 13.81 -11.30
N SER A 98 29.82 13.09 -11.45
CA SER A 98 30.77 13.16 -12.57
C SER A 98 31.63 14.44 -12.54
N GLU A 99 32.85 14.24 -12.05
CA GLU A 99 34.14 14.74 -12.56
C GLU A 99 34.54 16.24 -12.54
N MET A 100 35.63 16.46 -11.79
CA MET A 100 36.83 17.25 -12.11
C MET A 100 36.74 18.76 -12.43
N SER A 101 37.26 19.59 -11.51
CA SER A 101 38.06 20.76 -11.91
C SER A 101 39.03 21.26 -10.82
N GLY A 102 40.28 20.80 -10.94
CA GLY A 102 41.60 21.44 -10.69
C GLY A 102 41.86 22.45 -9.56
N THR A 103 42.96 22.21 -8.79
CA THR A 103 44.25 22.98 -8.84
C THR A 103 45.17 22.75 -7.61
N VAL A 104 46.32 22.06 -7.84
CA VAL A 104 47.69 21.96 -7.22
C VAL A 104 47.96 22.29 -5.71
N VAL A 105 48.95 21.73 -4.97
CA VAL A 105 50.31 21.22 -5.26
C VAL A 105 50.83 20.28 -4.12
N SER A 106 51.77 19.37 -4.44
CA SER A 106 52.82 18.74 -3.57
C SER A 106 52.40 17.62 -2.61
N ALA A 107 53.10 16.48 -2.44
CA ALA A 107 54.38 15.98 -2.94
C ALA A 107 54.48 14.45 -2.64
N GLU A 108 55.26 13.74 -3.47
CA GLU A 108 55.99 12.48 -3.18
C GLU A 108 55.21 11.16 -3.00
N GLY A 109 55.49 10.18 -3.87
CA GLY A 109 55.14 8.77 -3.64
C GLY A 109 55.01 7.97 -4.94
N GLU A 110 55.97 7.09 -5.21
CA GLU A 110 56.17 6.39 -6.48
C GLU A 110 55.18 5.23 -6.75
N ASN A 111 54.91 5.01 -8.04
CA ASN A 111 55.02 3.72 -8.76
C ASN A 111 53.74 2.97 -9.23
N LEU A 112 53.86 2.53 -10.50
CA LEU A 112 53.26 1.38 -11.20
C LEU A 112 51.82 1.42 -11.75
N LEU A 113 51.78 1.74 -13.06
CA LEU A 113 51.05 1.09 -14.16
C LEU A 113 50.21 -0.16 -13.79
N ASP A 114 48.94 -0.20 -14.20
CA ASP A 114 48.43 -1.31 -15.03
C ASP A 114 47.18 -0.89 -15.82
N ASP A 115 47.15 -1.41 -17.04
CA ASP A 115 46.31 -1.12 -18.19
C ASP A 115 45.26 -2.25 -18.28
N ALA A 116 43.96 -1.93 -18.41
CA ALA A 116 42.96 -2.92 -18.81
C ALA A 116 41.72 -2.23 -19.37
N GLU A 117 41.72 -2.03 -20.69
CA GLU A 117 40.52 -1.93 -21.50
C GLU A 117 39.77 -3.26 -21.49
N THR A 118 38.45 -3.24 -21.25
CA THR A 118 37.54 -4.28 -21.73
C THR A 118 36.19 -3.65 -22.07
N GLU A 119 36.06 -3.28 -23.35
CA GLU A 119 34.81 -3.42 -24.10
C GLU A 119 34.46 -4.93 -24.24
N ASP A 120 33.26 -5.23 -24.74
CA ASP A 120 32.66 -6.56 -24.97
C ASP A 120 31.95 -7.20 -23.74
N ASP A 121 30.74 -7.76 -23.80
CA ASP A 121 29.94 -8.23 -24.92
C ASP A 121 28.45 -8.31 -24.51
N LEU A 122 27.57 -8.10 -25.49
CA LEU A 122 26.13 -8.34 -25.43
C LEU A 122 25.86 -9.84 -25.36
N ASP A 123 25.01 -10.30 -24.43
CA ASP A 123 24.38 -11.62 -24.57
C ASP A 123 22.87 -11.53 -24.29
N GLU A 124 22.16 -11.49 -25.40
CA GLU A 124 20.74 -11.75 -25.59
C GLU A 124 20.42 -13.20 -25.25
N PHE A 125 19.62 -13.47 -24.21
CA PHE A 125 19.10 -14.81 -23.95
C PHE A 125 17.58 -14.85 -23.99
N GLU A 126 17.11 -15.06 -25.22
CA GLU A 126 16.24 -16.12 -25.69
C GLU A 126 15.12 -16.68 -24.77
N THR A 127 13.92 -16.61 -25.33
CA THR A 127 12.63 -17.10 -24.89
C THR A 127 12.56 -18.61 -24.60
N GLY A 128 11.90 -19.00 -23.50
CA GLY A 128 11.55 -20.40 -23.22
C GLY A 128 10.09 -20.57 -22.78
N LEU A 129 9.19 -20.73 -23.74
CA LEU A 129 7.80 -21.15 -23.55
C LEU A 129 7.78 -22.66 -23.24
N TYR A 130 7.41 -23.07 -22.03
CA TYR A 130 7.15 -24.49 -21.73
C TYR A 130 5.66 -24.77 -21.84
N LEU A 131 5.34 -25.71 -22.75
CA LEU A 131 4.03 -26.27 -23.07
C LEU A 131 3.31 -26.90 -21.86
#